data_AF-A0A7X8WTM6-F1
#
_entry.id   AF-A0A7X8WTM6-F1
#
_cell.length_a   1.000
_cell.length_b   1.000
_cell.length_c   1.000
_cell.angle_alpha   90.00
_cell.angle_beta   90.00
_cell.angle_gamma   90.00
#
_symmetry.space_group_name_H-M   'P 1'
#
loop_
_entity.id
_entity.type
_entity.pdbx_description
1 polymer ?
#
loop_
_entity_poly.entity_id
_entity_poly.type
_entity_poly.pdbx_seq_one_letter_code
_entity_poly.pdbx_strand_id
1 'polypeptide(L)' 'GLAVGFWESTEDVKKNWEISRVFEPEMDEADRNARLKGWKKAVKCSFGWAKED' A
#
# COMPACT_ATOMS: atom_id res chain seq x y z
N GLY A 1 -9.72 16.10 -14.58
CA GLY A 1 -11.00 16.24 -13.89
C GLY A 1 -11.16 17.64 -13.34
N LEU A 2 -10.60 17.91 -12.16
CA LEU A 2 -10.68 19.21 -11.47
C LEU A 2 -9.98 20.36 -12.23
N ALA A 3 -8.79 20.12 -12.80
CA ALA A 3 -8.03 21.14 -13.51
C ALA A 3 -8.58 21.49 -14.92
N VAL A 4 -9.52 20.69 -15.45
CA VAL A 4 -10.13 20.88 -16.78
C VAL A 4 -11.64 21.17 -16.70
N GLY A 5 -12.15 21.53 -15.51
CA GLY A 5 -13.53 21.98 -15.32
C GLY A 5 -14.62 20.90 -15.35
N PHE A 6 -14.26 19.62 -15.34
CA PHE A 6 -15.25 18.52 -15.34
C PHE A 6 -15.86 18.26 -13.94
N TRP A 7 -15.31 18.87 -12.90
CA TRP A 7 -15.79 18.78 -11.52
C TRP A 7 -15.80 20.18 -10.92
N GLU A 8 -16.95 20.65 -10.44
CA GLU A 8 -17.14 22.01 -9.92
C GLU A 8 -16.55 22.20 -8.52
N SER A 9 -16.36 21.10 -7.78
CA SER A 9 -15.84 21.13 -6.41
C SER A 9 -15.12 19.84 -6.01
N THR A 10 -14.27 19.91 -4.97
CA THR A 10 -13.70 18.72 -4.32
C THR A 10 -14.75 17.85 -3.63
N GLU A 11 -15.95 18.36 -3.39
CA GLU A 11 -17.06 17.64 -2.76
C GLU A 11 -17.78 16.72 -3.73
N ASP A 12 -17.85 17.08 -5.01
CA ASP A 12 -18.42 16.20 -6.04
C ASP A 12 -17.57 14.94 -6.22
N VAL A 13 -16.24 15.09 -6.17
CA VAL A 13 -15.29 13.95 -6.23
C VAL A 13 -15.52 12.98 -5.08
N LYS A 14 -15.87 13.47 -3.88
CA LYS A 14 -16.20 12.62 -2.73
C LYS A 14 -17.55 11.92 -2.88
N LYS A 15 -18.55 12.57 -3.50
CA LYS A 15 -19.87 11.96 -3.75
C LYS A 15 -19.82 10.83 -4.78
N ASN A 16 -18.93 10.95 -5.77
CA ASN A 16 -18.72 9.92 -6.79
C ASN A 16 -17.61 8.93 -6.43
N TRP A 17 -17.09 9.00 -5.20
CA TRP A 17 -16.11 8.05 -4.70
C TRP A 17 -16.84 6.81 -4.18
N GLU A 18 -16.80 5.74 -4.98
CA GLU A 18 -17.36 4.45 -4.61
C GLU A 18 -16.22 3.50 -4.21
N ILE A 19 -16.36 2.85 -3.05
CA ILE A 19 -15.41 1.84 -2.61
C ILE A 19 -15.65 0.57 -3.44
N SER A 20 -14.75 0.31 -4.39
CA SER A 20 -14.82 -0.92 -5.20
C SER A 20 -14.67 -2.19 -4.36
N ARG A 21 -13.78 -2.20 -3.36
CA ARG A 21 -13.61 -3.32 -2.44
C ARG A 21 -12.89 -2.90 -1.16
N VAL A 22 -13.34 -3.44 -0.03
CA VAL A 22 -12.64 -3.41 1.25
C VAL A 22 -12.05 -4.79 1.50
N PHE A 23 -10.81 -4.83 1.99
CA PHE A 23 -10.17 -6.06 2.44
C PHE A 23 -9.94 -5.95 3.94
N GLU A 24 -10.45 -6.93 4.67
CA GLU A 24 -10.25 -7.02 6.11
C GLU A 24 -9.08 -7.97 6.42
N PRO A 25 -8.36 -7.74 7.52
CA PRO A 25 -7.26 -8.60 7.91
C PRO A 25 -7.78 -9.97 8.35
N GLU A 26 -7.56 -10.99 7.52
CA GLU A 26 -7.94 -12.38 7.83
C GLU A 26 -6.81 -13.19 8.49
N MET A 27 -5.58 -12.66 8.46
CA MET A 27 -4.40 -13.37 8.97
C MET A 27 -4.22 -13.11 10.47
N ASP A 28 -3.99 -14.20 11.22
CA ASP A 28 -3.62 -14.14 12.64
C ASP A 28 -2.35 -13.31 12.85
N GLU A 29 -2.31 -12.59 13.98
CA GLU A 29 -1.21 -11.69 14.29
C GLU A 29 0.13 -12.43 14.44
N ALA A 30 0.15 -13.64 15.01
CA ALA A 30 1.38 -14.41 15.17
C ALA A 30 1.94 -14.86 13.81
N ASP A 31 1.08 -15.33 12.90
CA ASP A 31 1.49 -15.71 11.54
C ASP A 31 2.01 -14.50 10.76
N ARG A 32 1.30 -13.37 10.83
CA ARG A 32 1.73 -12.10 10.22
C ARG A 32 3.12 -11.69 10.71
N ASN A 33 3.35 -11.74 12.01
CA ASN A 33 4.63 -11.35 12.62
C ASN A 33 5.77 -12.30 12.24
N ALA A 34 5.51 -13.60 12.16
CA ALA A 34 6.49 -14.60 11.73
C ALA A 34 6.94 -14.36 10.27
N ARG A 35 5.98 -14.16 9.36
CA ARG A 35 6.25 -13.85 7.94
C ARG A 35 7.02 -12.54 7.79
N LEU A 36 6.62 -11.49 8.51
CA LEU A 36 7.29 -10.20 8.49
C LEU A 36 8.75 -10.31 8.98
N LYS A 37 9.02 -11.12 10.01
CA LYS A 37 10.38 -11.37 10.51
C LYS A 37 11.24 -12.05 9.45
N GLY A 38 10.71 -13.05 8.76
CA GLY A 38 11.40 -13.72 7.64
C GLY A 38 11.73 -12.76 6.51
N TRP A 39 10.75 -11.95 6.09
CA TRP A 39 10.95 -10.92 5.06
C TRP A 39 12.03 -9.90 5.46
N LYS A 40 12.00 -9.37 6.68
CA LYS A 40 13.03 -8.43 7.18
C LYS A 40 14.43 -9.05 7.14
N LYS A 41 14.55 -10.35 7.43
CA LYS A 41 15.83 -11.05 7.32
C LYS A 41 16.30 -11.11 5.86
N ALA A 42 15.41 -11.49 4.93
CA ALA A 42 15.72 -11.56 3.51
C ALA A 42 16.16 -10.19 2.94
N VAL A 43 15.47 -9.11 3.30
CA VAL A 43 15.83 -7.74 2.88
C VAL A 43 17.20 -7.34 3.41
N LYS A 44 17.53 -7.65 4.66
CA LYS A 44 18.87 -7.37 5.19
C LYS A 44 19.96 -8.14 4.42
N CYS A 45 19.68 -9.37 4.02
CA CYS A 45 20.62 -10.17 3.22
C CYS A 45 20.86 -9.60 1.82
N SER A 46 19.93 -8.81 1.26
CA SER A 46 20.13 -8.18 -0.05
C SER A 46 20.91 -6.87 0.01
N PHE A 47 21.16 -6.31 1.21
CA PHE A 47 21.90 -5.07 1.34
C PHE A 47 23.38 -5.24 0.99
N GLY A 48 23.91 -4.28 0.23
CA GLY A 48 25.32 -4.29 -0.17
C GLY A 48 25.68 -5.36 -1.20
N TRP A 49 24.69 -5.98 -1.84
CA TRP A 49 24.89 -6.89 -2.96
C TRP A 49 25.42 -6.17 -4.21
N ALA A 50 24.84 -5.01 -4.53
CA ALA A 50 25.36 -4.11 -5.55
C ALA A 50 26.10 -2.98 -4.84
N LYS A 51 27.43 -3.09 -4.75
CA LYS A 51 28.30 -1.95 -4.48
C LYS A 51 29.06 -1.67 -5.78
N GLU A 52 29.00 -0.44 -6.25
CA GLU A 52 29.98 0.08 -7.21
C GLU A 52 31.18 0.57 -6.39
N ASP A 53 32.39 0.24 -6.84
CA ASP A 53 33.68 0.59 -6.21
C ASP A 53 33.92 2.12 -6.18
#